data_AF-A0A0V0G6C8-F1
#
_entry.id   AF-A0A0V0G6C8-F1
#
_cell.length_a   1.000
_cell.length_b   1.000
_cell.length_c   1.000
_cell.angle_alpha   90.00
_cell.angle_beta   90.00
_cell.angle_gamma   90.00
#
_symmetry.space_group_name_H-M   'P 1'
#
loop_
_entity.id
_entity.type
_entity.pdbx_description
1 polymer ?
#
loop_
_entity_poly.entity_id
_entity_poly.type
_entity_poly.pdbx_seq_one_letter_code
_entity_poly.pdbx_strand_id
1 'polypeptide(L)'
;STIRFASNDTTIPEPPLPPPLPEISDVQVLGEPTLESIGLGGWGPVGLIQKSLDFLHITCDLPWWGSIVVGTIVVRMLMFPLVIIAQRNAAKMHNILPGLQVLQLKMSEARERGDKLDAARNAQEMMLFMREKGINPLKNMLVPFAQAPLFISFFLGLRGMANHPVESMKEGGLYWFMDLTVPDQFYLLPIITSATLAVTIEMGTDSARLNSANLGLMKYFLRAMPFIIFPFTIGFPSGILVYWASSNFISLIQVSLLRIPVIREFFKIEKLIIHDKTKLPIKDKGFVKSVSDSWTNMKITRELEERQRIDEINFMKAGRGAVKKTFKFDPTQKGSSDRITTLQAKKR
;
A
#
# COMPACT_ATOMS: atom_id res chain seq x y z
N SER A 1 34.84 67.54 48.59
CA SER A 1 35.54 66.39 47.98
C SER A 1 35.46 65.22 48.96
N THR A 2 34.54 64.26 48.76
CA THR A 2 34.79 62.92 48.17
C THR A 2 35.82 62.13 49.00
N ILE A 3 35.61 60.90 49.49
CA ILE A 3 34.97 59.69 48.94
C ILE A 3 34.53 58.80 50.12
N ARG A 4 33.29 58.26 50.10
CA ARG A 4 32.91 57.12 50.96
C ARG A 4 33.33 55.84 50.25
N PHE A 5 34.10 54.99 50.94
CA PHE A 5 34.50 53.67 50.45
C PHE A 5 33.27 52.78 50.29
N ALA A 6 32.94 52.44 49.05
CA ALA A 6 32.04 51.33 48.75
C ALA A 6 32.79 50.02 49.05
N SER A 7 32.21 49.18 49.90
CA SER A 7 32.65 47.80 50.07
C SER A 7 32.45 47.07 48.75
N ASN A 8 33.55 46.68 48.10
CA ASN A 8 33.50 45.74 46.99
C ASN A 8 33.00 44.40 47.53
N ASP A 9 31.74 44.07 47.21
CA ASP A 9 31.22 42.72 47.29
C ASP A 9 31.99 41.84 46.29
N THR A 10 33.05 41.18 46.74
CA THR A 10 33.64 40.04 46.03
C THR A 10 32.79 38.81 46.32
N THR A 11 31.56 38.78 45.80
CA THR A 11 30.77 37.56 45.71
C THR A 11 31.31 36.76 44.53
N ILE A 12 32.08 35.72 44.83
CA ILE A 12 32.47 34.72 43.84
C ILE A 12 31.15 34.12 43.31
N PRO A 13 30.89 34.12 42.00
CA PRO A 13 29.69 33.47 41.48
C PRO A 13 29.70 32.00 41.90
N GLU A 14 28.57 31.53 42.45
CA GLU A 14 28.45 30.13 42.86
C GLU A 14 28.82 29.21 41.69
N PRO A 15 29.61 28.15 41.94
CA PRO A 15 29.95 27.21 40.89
C PRO A 15 28.65 26.69 40.26
N PRO A 16 28.60 26.57 38.92
CA PRO A 16 27.41 26.07 38.24
C PRO A 16 27.02 24.74 38.88
N LEU A 17 25.74 24.62 39.24
CA LEU A 17 25.20 23.38 39.79
C LEU A 17 25.63 22.22 38.88
N PRO A 18 26.21 21.14 39.44
CA PRO A 18 26.50 19.97 38.65
C PRO A 18 25.20 19.52 37.95
N PRO A 19 25.27 19.08 36.69
CA PRO A 19 24.08 18.58 36.00
C PRO A 19 23.40 17.53 36.90
N PRO A 20 22.06 17.54 36.97
CA PRO A 20 21.34 16.58 37.80
C PRO A 20 21.83 15.18 37.43
N LEU A 21 22.20 14.41 38.46
CA LEU A 21 22.57 13.01 38.27
C LEU A 21 21.37 12.31 37.60
N PRO A 22 21.57 11.54 36.52
CA PRO A 22 20.49 10.80 35.89
C PRO A 22 19.80 9.94 36.95
N GLU A 23 18.47 10.01 37.04
CA GLU A 23 17.73 9.12 37.94
C GLU A 23 17.98 7.67 37.49
N ILE A 24 17.98 6.71 38.43
CA ILE A 24 18.29 5.30 38.13
C ILE A 24 17.33 4.72 37.06
N SER A 25 16.16 5.33 36.87
CA SER A 25 15.20 5.02 35.79
C SER A 25 15.64 5.43 34.39
N ASP A 26 16.60 6.35 34.26
CA ASP A 26 17.05 6.90 32.98
C ASP A 26 18.23 6.12 32.37
N VAL A 27 18.73 5.12 33.08
CA VAL A 27 19.91 4.32 32.69
C VAL A 27 19.51 2.85 32.52
N GLN A 28 19.82 2.28 31.35
CA GLN A 28 19.65 0.87 31.05
C GLN A 28 20.63 -0.01 31.83
N VAL A 29 20.37 -1.32 31.84
CA VAL A 29 21.19 -2.36 32.48
C VAL A 29 22.65 -2.33 32.03
N LEU A 30 22.92 -1.84 30.80
CA LEU A 30 24.25 -1.72 30.22
C LEU A 30 24.97 -0.38 30.54
N GLY A 31 24.36 0.50 31.36
CA GLY A 31 24.95 1.80 31.71
C GLY A 31 24.71 2.92 30.69
N GLU A 32 23.93 2.65 29.64
CA GLU A 32 23.55 3.62 28.61
C GLU A 32 22.22 4.33 28.95
N PRO A 33 21.98 5.56 28.48
CA PRO A 33 20.68 6.20 28.65
C PRO A 33 19.57 5.38 27.99
N THR A 34 18.43 5.26 28.68
CA THR A 34 17.25 4.60 28.10
C THR A 34 16.80 5.29 26.81
N LEU A 35 16.23 4.51 25.88
CA LEU A 35 15.67 5.10 24.65
C LEU A 35 14.69 6.24 24.92
N GLU A 36 13.94 6.17 26.03
CA GLU A 36 12.99 7.20 26.43
C GLU A 36 13.69 8.51 26.84
N SER A 37 14.83 8.43 27.52
CA SER A 37 15.56 9.63 27.97
C SER A 37 16.20 10.40 26.82
N ILE A 38 16.51 9.73 25.70
CA ILE A 38 16.99 10.36 24.45
C ILE A 38 15.85 10.75 23.49
N GLY A 39 14.59 10.69 23.93
CA GLY A 39 13.43 11.08 23.14
C GLY A 39 12.98 10.07 22.08
N LEU A 40 13.45 8.82 22.19
CA LEU A 40 13.03 7.68 21.36
C LEU A 40 12.05 6.79 22.16
N GLY A 41 11.49 5.74 21.53
CA GLY A 41 10.63 4.79 22.25
C GLY A 41 9.21 5.28 22.56
N GLY A 42 8.59 6.08 21.69
CA GLY A 42 7.18 6.44 21.85
C GLY A 42 6.18 5.26 21.77
N TRP A 43 4.92 5.49 22.14
CA TRP A 43 3.84 4.49 22.09
C TRP A 43 3.33 4.17 20.67
N GLY A 44 3.77 4.94 19.67
CA GLY A 44 3.45 4.71 18.27
C GLY A 44 4.22 3.53 17.67
N PRO A 45 3.91 3.13 16.43
CA PRO A 45 4.52 1.95 15.80
C PRO A 45 6.04 2.09 15.63
N VAL A 46 6.55 3.32 15.43
CA VAL A 46 7.98 3.62 15.38
C VAL A 46 8.66 3.28 16.71
N GLY A 47 8.12 3.77 17.83
CA GLY A 47 8.72 3.56 19.14
C GLY A 47 8.55 2.12 19.64
N LEU A 48 7.46 1.44 19.28
CA LEU A 48 7.31 0.00 19.53
C LEU A 48 8.40 -0.82 18.86
N ILE A 49 8.78 -0.49 17.61
CA ILE A 49 9.91 -1.14 16.94
C ILE A 49 11.21 -0.86 17.69
N GLN A 50 11.48 0.39 18.07
CA GLN A 50 12.70 0.75 18.81
C GLN A 50 12.81 -0.02 20.14
N LYS A 51 11.74 -0.04 20.95
CA LYS A 51 11.70 -0.82 22.20
C LYS A 51 11.85 -2.33 21.96
N SER A 52 11.28 -2.85 20.88
CA SER A 52 11.41 -4.27 20.54
C SER A 52 12.85 -4.63 20.15
N LEU A 53 13.54 -3.76 19.40
CA LEU A 53 14.94 -3.95 19.02
C LEU A 53 15.88 -3.84 20.23
N ASP A 54 15.63 -2.87 21.11
CA ASP A 54 16.33 -2.68 22.38
C ASP A 54 16.14 -3.89 23.30
N PHE A 55 14.91 -4.39 23.41
CA PHE A 55 14.61 -5.62 24.15
C PHE A 55 15.40 -6.82 23.61
N LEU A 56 15.49 -6.98 22.28
CA LEU A 56 16.28 -8.04 21.66
C LEU A 56 17.78 -7.86 21.91
N HIS A 57 18.28 -6.63 21.88
CA HIS A 57 19.67 -6.31 22.16
C HIS A 57 20.04 -6.68 23.60
N ILE A 58 19.27 -6.20 24.59
CA ILE A 58 19.56 -6.36 26.01
C ILE A 58 19.25 -7.78 26.50
N THR A 59 18.09 -8.34 26.15
CA THR A 59 17.61 -9.61 26.75
C THR A 59 18.23 -10.81 26.07
N CYS A 60 18.46 -10.74 24.76
CA CYS A 60 19.04 -11.85 23.99
C CYS A 60 20.56 -11.69 23.78
N ASP A 61 21.18 -10.64 24.35
CA ASP A 61 22.61 -10.32 24.22
C ASP A 61 23.09 -10.33 22.76
N LEU A 62 22.25 -9.76 21.88
CA LEU A 62 22.50 -9.73 20.44
C LEU A 62 23.17 -8.41 20.08
N PRO A 63 24.20 -8.39 19.20
CA PRO A 63 24.69 -7.13 18.65
C PRO A 63 23.56 -6.44 17.86
N TRP A 64 23.60 -5.11 17.76
CA TRP A 64 22.53 -4.32 17.12
C TRP A 64 22.17 -4.77 15.71
N TRP A 65 23.16 -5.13 14.87
CA TRP A 65 22.88 -5.69 13.54
C TRP A 65 22.04 -6.98 13.63
N GLY A 66 22.33 -7.83 14.62
CA GLY A 66 21.62 -9.07 14.91
C GLY A 66 20.21 -8.81 15.42
N SER A 67 20.03 -7.87 16.34
CA SER A 67 18.72 -7.43 16.84
C SER A 67 17.83 -6.93 15.70
N ILE A 68 18.39 -6.13 14.78
CA ILE A 68 17.67 -5.66 13.57
C ILE A 68 17.24 -6.84 12.70
N VAL A 69 18.14 -7.78 12.42
CA VAL A 69 17.83 -8.96 11.58
C VAL A 69 16.76 -9.83 12.25
N VAL A 70 16.91 -10.16 13.53
CA VAL A 70 15.95 -11.00 14.28
C VAL A 70 14.60 -10.31 14.39
N GLY A 71 14.56 -9.02 14.72
CA GLY A 71 13.33 -8.23 14.74
C GLY A 71 12.63 -8.25 13.39
N THR A 72 13.39 -8.14 12.30
CA THR A 72 12.86 -8.26 10.94
C THR A 72 12.28 -9.66 10.69
N ILE A 73 12.98 -10.73 11.06
CA ILE A 73 12.48 -12.11 10.93
C ILE A 73 11.15 -12.28 11.66
N VAL A 74 11.07 -11.88 12.93
CA VAL A 74 9.85 -12.00 13.75
C VAL A 74 8.67 -11.36 13.05
N VAL A 75 8.82 -10.11 12.62
CA VAL A 75 7.73 -9.40 11.96
C VAL A 75 7.37 -10.02 10.61
N ARG A 76 8.36 -10.47 9.82
CA ARG A 76 8.10 -11.15 8.55
C ARG A 76 7.39 -12.49 8.74
N MET A 77 7.65 -13.21 9.83
CA MET A 77 6.93 -14.43 10.19
C MET A 77 5.49 -14.13 10.61
N LEU A 78 5.26 -13.06 11.37
CA LEU A 78 3.90 -12.60 11.72
C LEU A 78 3.10 -12.19 10.48
N MET A 79 3.75 -11.60 9.48
CA MET A 79 3.11 -11.25 8.20
C MET A 79 2.94 -12.42 7.23
N PHE A 80 3.60 -13.56 7.46
CA PHE A 80 3.61 -14.67 6.50
C PHE A 80 2.22 -15.26 6.19
N PRO A 81 1.28 -15.39 7.14
CA PRO A 81 -0.10 -15.79 6.85
C PRO A 81 -0.80 -14.87 5.84
N LEU A 82 -0.55 -13.56 5.92
CA LEU A 82 -1.09 -12.58 4.99
C LEU A 82 -0.53 -12.80 3.57
N VAL A 83 0.78 -13.10 3.47
CA VAL A 83 1.43 -13.45 2.20
C VAL A 83 0.79 -14.69 1.58
N ILE A 84 0.50 -15.73 2.39
CA ILE A 84 -0.18 -16.94 1.91
C ILE A 84 -1.58 -16.62 1.36
N ILE A 85 -2.36 -15.78 2.04
CA ILE A 85 -3.71 -15.38 1.58
C ILE A 85 -3.62 -14.65 0.22
N ALA A 86 -2.69 -13.72 0.09
CA ALA A 86 -2.46 -13.00 -1.17
C ALA A 86 -2.04 -13.96 -2.28
N GLN A 87 -1.13 -14.91 -2.00
CA GLN A 87 -0.66 -15.89 -2.98
C GLN A 87 -1.76 -16.86 -3.44
N ARG A 88 -2.64 -17.33 -2.53
CA ARG A 88 -3.80 -18.14 -2.90
C ARG A 88 -4.73 -17.40 -3.87
N ASN A 89 -5.02 -16.12 -3.57
CA ASN A 89 -5.89 -15.30 -4.40
C ASN A 89 -5.23 -14.95 -5.75
N ALA A 90 -3.93 -14.71 -5.77
CA ALA A 90 -3.15 -14.47 -6.98
C ALA A 90 -3.14 -15.71 -7.91
N ALA A 91 -2.96 -16.91 -7.36
CA ALA A 91 -3.01 -18.15 -8.14
C ALA A 91 -4.39 -18.37 -8.80
N LYS A 92 -5.48 -18.15 -8.05
CA LYS A 92 -6.85 -18.20 -8.59
C LYS A 92 -7.06 -17.19 -9.71
N MET A 93 -6.63 -15.95 -9.49
CA MET A 93 -6.70 -14.88 -10.48
C MET A 93 -5.96 -15.25 -11.77
N HIS A 94 -4.75 -15.80 -11.64
CA HIS A 94 -3.98 -16.27 -12.79
C HIS A 94 -4.72 -17.36 -13.57
N ASN A 95 -5.35 -18.31 -12.87
CA ASN A 95 -6.07 -19.43 -13.51
C ASN A 95 -7.29 -18.98 -14.33
N ILE A 96 -7.96 -17.89 -13.93
CA ILE A 96 -9.14 -17.36 -14.64
C ILE A 96 -8.82 -16.22 -15.62
N LEU A 97 -7.55 -15.85 -15.74
CA LEU A 97 -7.09 -14.70 -16.53
C LEU A 97 -7.68 -14.63 -17.95
N PRO A 98 -7.74 -15.73 -18.74
CA PRO A 98 -8.29 -15.66 -20.09
C PRO A 98 -9.75 -15.18 -20.11
N GLY A 99 -10.57 -15.65 -19.18
CA GLY A 99 -11.98 -15.24 -19.06
C GLY A 99 -12.12 -13.76 -18.70
N LEU A 100 -11.25 -13.26 -17.79
CA LEU A 100 -11.21 -11.83 -17.46
C LEU A 100 -10.82 -10.96 -18.65
N GLN A 101 -9.85 -11.41 -19.46
CA GLN A 101 -9.42 -10.66 -20.64
C GLN A 101 -10.51 -10.56 -21.70
N VAL A 102 -11.30 -11.62 -21.91
CA VAL A 102 -12.44 -11.59 -22.82
C VAL A 102 -13.50 -10.56 -22.36
N LEU A 103 -13.85 -10.55 -21.08
CA LEU A 103 -14.80 -9.58 -20.53
C LEU A 103 -14.25 -8.15 -20.59
N GLN A 104 -12.95 -7.97 -20.34
CA GLN A 104 -12.27 -6.68 -20.47
C GLN A 104 -12.26 -6.17 -21.91
N LEU A 105 -12.08 -7.06 -22.89
CA LEU A 105 -12.14 -6.74 -24.31
C LEU A 105 -13.56 -6.28 -24.71
N LYS A 106 -14.60 -7.05 -24.36
CA LYS A 106 -16.00 -6.69 -24.65
C LYS A 106 -16.37 -5.32 -24.07
N MET A 107 -15.98 -5.06 -22.82
CA MET A 107 -16.15 -3.77 -22.16
C MET A 107 -15.45 -2.63 -22.92
N SER A 108 -14.22 -2.88 -23.37
CA SER A 108 -13.46 -1.92 -24.16
C SER A 108 -14.09 -1.64 -25.52
N GLU A 109 -14.57 -2.67 -26.21
CA GLU A 109 -15.24 -2.53 -27.51
C GLU A 109 -16.56 -1.78 -27.38
N ALA A 110 -17.39 -2.10 -26.38
CA ALA A 110 -18.62 -1.38 -26.08
C ALA A 110 -18.38 0.13 -25.89
N ARG A 111 -17.29 0.46 -25.19
CA ARG A 111 -16.88 1.86 -25.02
C ARG A 111 -16.37 2.51 -26.30
N GLU A 112 -15.58 1.79 -27.11
CA GLU A 112 -15.14 2.29 -28.41
C GLU A 112 -16.33 2.56 -29.36
N ARG A 113 -17.43 1.81 -29.21
CA ARG A 113 -18.72 2.07 -29.89
C ARG A 113 -19.54 3.21 -29.27
N GLY A 114 -19.14 3.75 -28.12
CA GLY A 114 -19.90 4.78 -27.38
C GLY A 114 -21.08 4.23 -26.55
N ASP A 115 -21.23 2.91 -26.45
CA ASP A 115 -22.29 2.27 -25.68
C ASP A 115 -21.89 2.14 -24.21
N LYS A 116 -22.24 3.17 -23.43
CA LYS A 116 -21.97 3.22 -21.99
C LYS A 116 -22.72 2.15 -21.20
N LEU A 117 -23.93 1.78 -21.64
CA LEU A 117 -24.78 0.82 -20.94
C LEU A 117 -24.19 -0.58 -21.08
N ASP A 118 -23.81 -0.96 -22.30
CA ASP A 118 -23.15 -2.23 -22.58
C ASP A 118 -21.77 -2.31 -21.90
N ALA A 119 -21.01 -1.22 -21.89
CA ALA A 119 -19.74 -1.16 -21.16
C ALA A 119 -19.91 -1.42 -19.66
N ALA A 120 -20.92 -0.80 -19.02
CA ALA A 120 -21.20 -1.02 -17.60
C ALA A 120 -21.74 -2.43 -17.32
N ARG A 121 -22.57 -2.99 -18.20
CA ARG A 121 -23.02 -4.38 -18.11
C ARG A 121 -21.84 -5.35 -18.13
N ASN A 122 -20.91 -5.19 -19.08
CA ASN A 122 -19.70 -6.02 -19.14
C ASN A 122 -18.81 -5.83 -17.89
N ALA A 123 -18.75 -4.63 -17.31
CA ALA A 123 -18.05 -4.39 -16.04
C ALA A 123 -18.69 -5.12 -14.86
N GLN A 124 -20.02 -5.12 -14.78
CA GLN A 124 -20.77 -5.86 -13.77
C GLN A 124 -20.62 -7.37 -13.96
N GLU A 125 -20.69 -7.88 -15.19
CA GLU A 125 -20.44 -9.29 -15.52
C GLU A 125 -19.01 -9.70 -15.12
N MET A 126 -18.01 -8.85 -15.34
CA MET A 126 -16.63 -9.08 -14.88
C MET A 126 -16.54 -9.17 -13.35
N MET A 127 -17.23 -8.29 -12.62
CA MET A 127 -17.27 -8.33 -11.16
C MET A 127 -17.98 -9.60 -10.65
N LEU A 128 -19.11 -9.96 -11.25
CA LEU A 128 -19.85 -11.18 -10.93
C LEU A 128 -19.00 -12.43 -11.21
N PHE A 129 -18.32 -12.47 -12.36
CA PHE A 129 -17.41 -13.56 -12.71
C PHE A 129 -16.28 -13.72 -11.68
N MET A 130 -15.64 -12.62 -11.24
CA MET A 130 -14.65 -12.67 -10.16
C MET A 130 -15.25 -13.19 -8.85
N ARG A 131 -16.47 -12.76 -8.50
CA ARG A 131 -17.17 -13.17 -7.28
C ARG A 131 -17.57 -14.63 -7.30
N GLU A 132 -18.11 -15.13 -8.41
CA GLU A 132 -18.44 -16.55 -8.63
C GLU A 132 -17.21 -17.45 -8.51
N LYS A 133 -16.06 -16.97 -8.97
CA LYS A 133 -14.76 -17.66 -8.83
C LYS A 133 -14.10 -17.44 -7.46
N GLY A 134 -14.76 -16.72 -6.54
CA GLY A 134 -14.29 -16.49 -5.17
C GLY A 134 -13.04 -15.62 -5.06
N ILE A 135 -12.81 -14.75 -6.06
CA ILE A 135 -11.63 -13.88 -6.15
C ILE A 135 -11.98 -12.50 -5.61
N ASN A 136 -11.11 -11.99 -4.73
CA ASN A 136 -11.23 -10.64 -4.20
C ASN A 136 -9.96 -9.86 -4.56
N PRO A 137 -10.05 -8.83 -5.42
CA PRO A 137 -8.91 -8.00 -5.80
C PRO A 137 -8.18 -7.37 -4.59
N LEU A 138 -8.92 -7.02 -3.53
CA LEU A 138 -8.35 -6.40 -2.32
C LEU A 138 -7.39 -7.33 -1.59
N LYS A 139 -7.60 -8.66 -1.66
CA LYS A 139 -6.70 -9.64 -1.01
C LYS A 139 -5.27 -9.56 -1.53
N ASN A 140 -5.08 -9.19 -2.80
CA ASN A 140 -3.75 -9.01 -3.38
C ASN A 140 -3.07 -7.72 -2.89
N MET A 141 -3.85 -6.71 -2.49
CA MET A 141 -3.35 -5.43 -2.00
C MET A 141 -3.08 -5.42 -0.48
N LEU A 142 -3.56 -6.43 0.25
CA LEU A 142 -3.36 -6.53 1.70
C LEU A 142 -1.87 -6.53 2.08
N VAL A 143 -1.03 -7.25 1.33
CA VAL A 143 0.40 -7.38 1.66
C VAL A 143 1.12 -6.03 1.51
N PRO A 144 1.06 -5.33 0.35
CA PRO A 144 1.62 -3.99 0.23
C PRO A 144 1.09 -3.00 1.28
N PHE A 145 -0.22 -3.03 1.56
CA PHE A 145 -0.82 -2.12 2.54
C PHE A 145 -0.35 -2.36 3.97
N ALA A 146 -0.07 -3.61 4.34
CA ALA A 146 0.49 -3.91 5.65
C ALA A 146 2.02 -3.70 5.70
N GLN A 147 2.72 -3.93 4.59
CA GLN A 147 4.17 -3.77 4.51
C GLN A 147 4.61 -2.30 4.52
N ALA A 148 3.86 -1.40 3.88
CA ALA A 148 4.28 0.02 3.80
C ALA A 148 4.35 0.71 5.17
N PRO A 149 3.32 0.67 6.05
CA PRO A 149 3.41 1.24 7.40
C PRO A 149 4.51 0.59 8.23
N LEU A 150 4.71 -0.71 8.09
CA LEU A 150 5.76 -1.43 8.80
C LEU A 150 7.15 -0.95 8.35
N PHE A 151 7.38 -0.87 7.04
CA PHE A 151 8.63 -0.37 6.49
C PHE A 151 8.90 1.06 6.95
N ILE A 152 7.90 1.94 6.90
CA ILE A 152 7.99 3.32 7.41
C ILE A 152 8.36 3.31 8.90
N SER A 153 7.78 2.42 9.69
CA SER A 153 8.04 2.34 11.13
C SER A 153 9.47 1.93 11.45
N PHE A 154 9.98 0.88 10.79
CA PHE A 154 11.39 0.50 10.89
C PHE A 154 12.33 1.59 10.38
N PHE A 155 12.03 2.19 9.23
CA PHE A 155 12.84 3.24 8.63
C PHE A 155 12.97 4.45 9.55
N LEU A 156 11.84 4.99 10.04
CA LEU A 156 11.84 6.13 10.96
C LEU A 156 12.44 5.77 12.31
N GLY A 157 12.23 4.55 12.80
CA GLY A 157 12.77 4.08 14.07
C GLY A 157 14.29 4.02 14.06
N LEU A 158 14.85 3.33 13.07
CA LEU A 158 16.30 3.21 12.89
C LEU A 158 16.95 4.54 12.52
N ARG A 159 16.27 5.38 11.73
CA ARG A 159 16.74 6.74 11.45
C ARG A 159 16.76 7.61 12.71
N GLY A 160 15.75 7.50 13.57
CA GLY A 160 15.71 8.18 14.86
C GLY A 160 16.87 7.76 15.75
N MET A 161 17.13 6.45 15.84
CA MET A 161 18.25 5.89 16.61
C MET A 161 19.62 6.24 16.03
N ALA A 162 19.74 6.46 14.72
CA ALA A 162 20.99 6.93 14.10
C ALA A 162 21.22 8.44 14.32
N ASN A 163 20.16 9.25 14.29
CA ASN A 163 20.24 10.70 14.44
C ASN A 163 20.41 11.15 15.90
N HIS A 164 19.83 10.39 16.84
CA HIS A 164 20.06 10.50 18.27
C HIS A 164 20.84 9.25 18.67
N PRO A 165 22.16 9.22 18.35
CA PRO A 165 22.91 7.98 18.31
C PRO A 165 22.85 7.28 19.66
N VAL A 166 22.21 6.11 19.65
CA VAL A 166 22.39 5.13 20.70
C VAL A 166 23.85 4.70 20.62
N GLU A 167 24.64 5.02 21.64
CA GLU A 167 26.11 4.92 21.57
C GLU A 167 26.56 3.49 21.24
N SER A 168 25.94 2.47 21.82
CA SER A 168 26.17 1.06 21.48
C SER A 168 25.93 0.70 20.01
N MET A 169 25.16 1.47 19.24
CA MET A 169 24.99 1.23 17.79
C MET A 169 26.23 1.57 16.97
N LYS A 170 27.17 2.38 17.49
CA LYS A 170 28.42 2.72 16.80
C LYS A 170 29.40 1.55 16.74
N GLU A 171 29.28 0.61 17.68
CA GLU A 171 30.10 -0.60 17.75
C GLU A 171 29.28 -1.88 17.52
N GLY A 172 27.96 -1.75 17.36
CA GLY A 172 27.01 -2.86 17.26
C GLY A 172 26.84 -3.46 15.85
N GLY A 173 27.69 -3.10 14.90
CA GLY A 173 27.68 -3.58 13.51
C GLY A 173 28.52 -4.83 13.27
N LEU A 174 28.83 -5.13 12.00
CA LEU A 174 29.54 -6.35 11.60
C LEU A 174 30.54 -6.10 10.46
N TYR A 175 31.74 -6.67 10.60
CA TYR A 175 32.82 -6.63 9.60
C TYR A 175 33.14 -5.21 9.07
N TRP A 176 32.59 -4.82 7.92
CA TRP A 176 32.89 -3.55 7.24
C TRP A 176 31.92 -2.41 7.60
N PHE A 177 30.84 -2.70 8.33
CA PHE A 177 29.84 -1.72 8.76
C PHE A 177 29.68 -1.73 10.28
N MET A 178 30.75 -1.50 11.03
CA MET A 178 30.71 -1.52 12.50
C MET A 178 29.81 -0.45 13.09
N ASP A 179 29.84 0.76 12.52
CA ASP A 179 28.97 1.85 12.93
C ASP A 179 27.66 1.84 12.12
N LEU A 180 26.55 1.54 12.80
CA LEU A 180 25.23 1.46 12.19
C LEU A 180 24.57 2.84 12.01
N THR A 181 25.12 3.89 12.62
CA THR A 181 24.57 5.25 12.62
C THR A 181 25.05 6.08 11.43
N VAL A 182 26.17 5.69 10.82
CA VAL A 182 26.77 6.36 9.65
C VAL A 182 26.50 5.60 8.35
N PRO A 183 26.59 6.28 7.19
CA PRO A 183 26.52 5.61 5.90
C PRO A 183 27.67 4.62 5.67
N ASP A 184 27.41 3.56 4.90
CA ASP A 184 28.41 2.55 4.56
C ASP A 184 29.52 3.16 3.67
N GLN A 185 30.74 3.20 4.20
CA GLN A 185 31.92 3.77 3.55
C GLN A 185 32.35 2.98 2.30
N PHE A 186 32.02 1.69 2.23
CA PHE A 186 32.39 0.82 1.11
C PHE A 186 31.28 0.65 0.07
N TYR A 187 30.11 1.25 0.31
CA TYR A 187 28.90 1.14 -0.52
C TYR A 187 28.41 -0.30 -0.76
N LEU A 188 28.89 -1.28 0.01
CA LEU A 188 28.52 -2.69 -0.15
C LEU A 188 27.06 -2.93 0.27
N LEU A 189 26.61 -2.34 1.37
CA LEU A 189 25.22 -2.44 1.85
C LEU A 189 24.21 -1.84 0.85
N PRO A 190 24.43 -0.63 0.29
CA PRO A 190 23.62 -0.12 -0.82
C PRO A 190 23.59 -1.07 -2.03
N ILE A 191 24.74 -1.62 -2.45
CA ILE A 191 24.81 -2.58 -3.56
C ILE A 191 23.99 -3.84 -3.25
N ILE A 192 24.18 -4.44 -2.08
CA ILE A 192 23.46 -5.64 -1.63
C ILE A 192 21.96 -5.36 -1.56
N THR A 193 21.55 -4.22 -1.00
CA THR A 193 20.14 -3.85 -0.88
C THR A 193 19.49 -3.69 -2.25
N SER A 194 20.14 -2.98 -3.17
CA SER A 194 19.63 -2.82 -4.54
C SER A 194 19.62 -4.12 -5.33
N ALA A 195 20.66 -4.94 -5.23
CA ALA A 195 20.73 -6.24 -5.89
C ALA A 195 19.63 -7.19 -5.38
N THR A 196 19.46 -7.30 -4.06
CA THR A 196 18.42 -8.14 -3.45
C THR A 196 17.02 -7.62 -3.76
N LEU A 197 16.82 -6.31 -3.83
CA LEU A 197 15.57 -5.71 -4.29
C LEU A 197 15.28 -6.07 -5.75
N ALA A 198 16.27 -6.00 -6.63
CA ALA A 198 16.13 -6.38 -8.04
C ALA A 198 15.69 -7.85 -8.18
N VAL A 199 16.33 -8.75 -7.46
CA VAL A 199 15.94 -10.18 -7.44
C VAL A 199 14.54 -10.35 -6.85
N THR A 200 14.20 -9.61 -5.80
CA THR A 200 12.87 -9.67 -5.17
C THR A 200 11.78 -9.23 -6.15
N ILE A 201 12.03 -8.18 -6.92
CA ILE A 201 11.11 -7.70 -7.96
C ILE A 201 10.97 -8.73 -9.08
N GLU A 202 12.06 -9.30 -9.58
CA GLU A 202 12.00 -10.32 -10.65
C GLU A 202 11.26 -11.58 -10.17
N MET A 203 11.56 -12.08 -8.98
CA MET A 203 10.89 -13.26 -8.41
C MET A 203 9.43 -12.99 -8.02
N GLY A 204 9.14 -11.77 -7.59
CA GLY A 204 7.81 -11.29 -7.22
C GLY A 204 6.91 -11.11 -8.43
N THR A 205 7.42 -10.50 -9.50
CA THR A 205 6.68 -10.32 -10.77
C THR A 205 6.38 -11.65 -11.48
N ASP A 206 7.22 -12.66 -11.29
CA ASP A 206 6.94 -14.03 -11.76
C ASP A 206 5.83 -14.73 -10.97
N SER A 207 5.77 -14.53 -9.65
CA SER A 207 4.73 -15.11 -8.78
C SER A 207 3.41 -14.36 -8.92
N ALA A 208 3.51 -13.07 -9.21
CA ALA A 208 2.46 -12.15 -9.56
C ALA A 208 2.46 -11.94 -11.08
N ARG A 209 2.28 -13.03 -11.86
CA ARG A 209 1.79 -12.98 -13.25
C ARG A 209 0.37 -12.39 -13.28
N LEU A 210 0.28 -11.17 -12.77
CA LEU A 210 -0.87 -10.32 -12.70
C LEU A 210 -1.17 -9.91 -14.12
N ASN A 211 -2.39 -10.27 -14.49
CA ASN A 211 -3.23 -9.73 -15.52
C ASN A 211 -2.60 -8.66 -16.43
N SER A 212 -2.66 -9.00 -17.72
CA SER A 212 -2.95 -8.14 -18.87
C SER A 212 -1.78 -7.51 -19.62
N ALA A 213 -2.00 -7.47 -20.94
CA ALA A 213 -1.26 -6.85 -22.03
C ALA A 213 -0.57 -5.51 -21.73
N ASN A 214 -0.97 -4.78 -20.69
CA ASN A 214 -0.63 -3.37 -20.50
C ASN A 214 0.53 -3.11 -19.52
N LEU A 215 1.30 -4.14 -19.14
CA LEU A 215 2.34 -4.05 -18.11
C LEU A 215 3.78 -3.93 -18.64
N GLY A 216 4.01 -3.81 -19.95
CA GLY A 216 5.37 -3.62 -20.49
C GLY A 216 6.10 -2.45 -19.79
N LEU A 217 5.47 -1.27 -19.77
CA LEU A 217 6.00 -0.08 -19.11
C LEU A 217 6.21 -0.26 -17.60
N MET A 218 5.24 -0.88 -16.92
CA MET A 218 5.34 -1.11 -15.47
C MET A 218 6.47 -2.09 -15.13
N LYS A 219 6.68 -3.13 -15.96
CA LYS A 219 7.81 -4.05 -15.80
C LYS A 219 9.13 -3.31 -15.98
N TYR A 220 9.24 -2.43 -16.98
CA TYR A 220 10.43 -1.60 -17.15
C TYR A 220 10.65 -0.67 -15.95
N PHE A 221 9.60 -0.01 -15.46
CA PHE A 221 9.67 0.85 -14.28
C PHE A 221 10.13 0.08 -13.03
N LEU A 222 9.48 -1.07 -12.74
CA LEU A 222 9.86 -1.92 -11.60
C LEU A 222 11.29 -2.45 -11.73
N ARG A 223 11.76 -2.77 -12.93
CA ARG A 223 13.14 -3.21 -13.16
C ARG A 223 14.15 -2.07 -13.10
N ALA A 224 13.73 -0.83 -13.35
CA ALA A 224 14.55 0.37 -13.18
C ALA A 224 14.65 0.80 -11.70
N MET A 225 13.67 0.46 -10.86
CA MET A 225 13.64 0.84 -9.44
C MET A 225 14.94 0.55 -8.67
N PRO A 226 15.56 -0.65 -8.75
CA PRO A 226 16.83 -0.92 -8.07
C PRO A 226 17.97 0.04 -8.43
N PHE A 227 18.02 0.50 -9.67
CA PHE A 227 19.03 1.44 -10.15
C PHE A 227 18.80 2.86 -9.62
N ILE A 228 17.53 3.23 -9.41
CA ILE A 228 17.15 4.51 -8.79
C ILE A 228 17.39 4.47 -7.28
N ILE A 229 17.09 3.33 -6.65
CA ILE A 229 17.25 3.14 -5.20
C ILE A 229 18.72 3.13 -4.79
N PHE A 230 19.63 2.60 -5.61
CA PHE A 230 21.05 2.58 -5.30
C PHE A 230 21.63 3.95 -4.88
N PRO A 231 21.66 4.99 -5.73
CA PRO A 231 22.19 6.30 -5.35
C PRO A 231 21.40 6.97 -4.22
N PHE A 232 20.10 6.66 -4.11
CA PHE A 232 19.26 7.15 -3.02
C PHE A 232 19.67 6.57 -1.65
N THR A 233 20.11 5.31 -1.62
CA THR A 233 20.50 4.61 -0.38
C THR A 233 21.93 4.88 0.08
N ILE A 234 22.79 5.48 -0.75
CA ILE A 234 24.20 5.75 -0.41
C ILE A 234 24.34 6.64 0.85
N GLY A 235 23.44 7.61 1.03
CA GLY A 235 23.49 8.53 2.17
C GLY A 235 22.77 8.03 3.43
N PHE A 236 22.28 6.79 3.45
CA PHE A 236 21.50 6.28 4.58
C PHE A 236 22.38 5.60 5.62
N PRO A 237 22.09 5.76 6.93
CA PRO A 237 22.72 4.99 7.99
C PRO A 237 22.70 3.48 7.72
N SER A 238 23.82 2.82 8.00
CA SER A 238 24.01 1.40 7.72
C SER A 238 22.94 0.52 8.39
N GLY A 239 22.47 0.87 9.59
CA GLY A 239 21.39 0.16 10.28
C GLY A 239 20.08 0.07 9.48
N ILE A 240 19.72 1.12 8.74
CA ILE A 240 18.55 1.12 7.85
C ILE A 240 18.75 0.12 6.70
N LEU A 241 19.96 0.07 6.15
CA LEU A 241 20.28 -0.83 5.03
C LEU A 241 20.38 -2.29 5.48
N VAL A 242 20.86 -2.56 6.70
CA VAL A 242 20.82 -3.90 7.31
C VAL A 242 19.37 -4.39 7.43
N TYR A 243 18.47 -3.54 7.91
CA TYR A 243 17.03 -3.85 7.92
C TYR A 243 16.51 -4.12 6.50
N TRP A 244 16.79 -3.24 5.56
CA TRP A 244 16.23 -3.37 4.21
C TRP A 244 16.74 -4.63 3.51
N ALA A 245 18.06 -4.87 3.53
CA ALA A 245 18.70 -6.05 2.98
C ALA A 245 18.17 -7.33 3.60
N SER A 246 18.14 -7.42 4.94
CA SER A 246 17.60 -8.61 5.64
C SER A 246 16.14 -8.85 5.28
N SER A 247 15.32 -7.80 5.19
CA SER A 247 13.93 -7.94 4.80
C SER A 247 13.78 -8.39 3.34
N ASN A 248 14.64 -7.95 2.41
CA ASN A 248 14.67 -8.48 1.04
C ASN A 248 15.06 -9.97 1.02
N PHE A 249 16.11 -10.36 1.75
CA PHE A 249 16.52 -11.76 1.85
C PHE A 249 15.40 -12.65 2.39
N ILE A 250 14.71 -12.23 3.46
CA ILE A 250 13.58 -12.98 4.00
C ILE A 250 12.43 -13.07 2.98
N SER A 251 12.16 -11.99 2.22
CA SER A 251 11.18 -12.04 1.12
C SER A 251 11.57 -13.08 0.08
N LEU A 252 12.84 -13.14 -0.32
CA LEU A 252 13.35 -14.12 -1.27
C LEU A 252 13.19 -15.55 -0.76
N ILE A 253 13.50 -15.79 0.52
CA ILE A 253 13.29 -17.08 1.16
C ILE A 253 11.80 -17.45 1.15
N GLN A 254 10.92 -16.55 1.59
CA GLN A 254 9.47 -16.78 1.61
C GLN A 254 8.93 -17.10 0.21
N VAL A 255 9.32 -16.33 -0.81
CA VAL A 255 8.89 -16.57 -2.20
C VAL A 255 9.45 -17.89 -2.72
N SER A 256 10.71 -18.22 -2.43
CA SER A 256 11.33 -19.49 -2.85
C SER A 256 10.63 -20.69 -2.22
N LEU A 257 10.31 -20.63 -0.93
CA LEU A 257 9.54 -21.66 -0.24
C LEU A 257 8.16 -21.85 -0.88
N LEU A 258 7.46 -20.75 -1.21
CA LEU A 258 6.14 -20.80 -1.85
C LEU A 258 6.17 -21.18 -3.35
N ARG A 259 7.35 -21.40 -3.93
CA ARG A 259 7.51 -22.01 -5.26
C ARG A 259 7.59 -23.54 -5.20
N ILE A 260 7.96 -24.11 -4.06
CA ILE A 260 8.08 -25.57 -3.89
C ILE A 260 6.68 -26.20 -3.95
N PRO A 261 6.41 -27.18 -4.85
CA PRO A 261 5.07 -27.74 -5.03
C PRO A 261 4.46 -28.34 -3.75
N VAL A 262 5.26 -29.02 -2.94
CA VAL A 262 4.83 -29.63 -1.67
C VAL A 262 4.33 -28.56 -0.69
N ILE A 263 5.06 -27.45 -0.57
CA ILE A 263 4.70 -26.33 0.32
C ILE A 263 3.43 -25.64 -0.20
N ARG A 264 3.31 -25.48 -1.53
CA ARG A 264 2.11 -24.91 -2.14
C ARG A 264 0.87 -25.77 -1.86
N GLU A 265 1.00 -27.08 -1.94
CA GLU A 265 -0.09 -28.02 -1.65
C GLU A 265 -0.47 -27.99 -0.17
N PHE A 266 0.52 -27.99 0.74
CA PHE A 266 0.30 -27.82 2.18
C PHE A 266 -0.50 -26.54 2.47
N PHE A 267 -0.11 -25.43 1.85
CA PHE A 267 -0.82 -24.16 1.96
C PHE A 267 -2.00 -24.03 1.00
N LYS A 268 -2.50 -25.09 0.35
CA LYS A 268 -3.69 -25.04 -0.53
C LYS A 268 -3.63 -23.92 -1.58
N ILE A 269 -2.45 -23.66 -2.12
CA ILE A 269 -2.22 -22.70 -3.20
C ILE A 269 -2.41 -23.45 -4.52
N GLU A 270 -3.33 -22.98 -5.36
CA GLU A 270 -3.61 -23.62 -6.64
C GLU A 270 -2.37 -23.68 -7.54
N LYS A 271 -2.29 -24.75 -8.33
CA LYS A 271 -1.29 -24.88 -9.39
C LYS A 271 -1.61 -23.84 -10.47
N LEU A 272 -0.56 -23.20 -10.97
CA LEU A 272 -0.70 -22.20 -12.02
C LEU A 272 -0.96 -22.91 -13.35
N ILE A 273 -2.10 -22.65 -13.96
CA ILE A 273 -2.43 -23.12 -15.31
C ILE A 273 -1.62 -22.30 -16.31
N ILE A 274 -0.84 -22.96 -17.17
CA ILE A 274 -0.09 -22.28 -18.23
C ILE A 274 -1.08 -21.94 -19.35
N HIS A 275 -1.34 -20.65 -19.54
CA HIS A 275 -2.19 -20.16 -20.63
C HIS A 275 -1.35 -19.92 -21.89
N ASP A 276 -1.84 -20.40 -23.03
CA ASP A 276 -1.25 -20.12 -24.34
C ASP A 276 -1.47 -18.64 -24.70
N LYS A 277 -0.38 -17.87 -24.73
CA LYS A 277 -0.42 -16.43 -25.01
C LYS A 277 -0.95 -16.09 -26.40
N THR A 278 -0.88 -17.02 -27.35
CA THR A 278 -1.33 -16.81 -28.73
C THR A 278 -2.86 -16.78 -28.87
N LYS A 279 -3.58 -17.35 -27.90
CA LYS A 279 -5.05 -17.44 -27.90
C LYS A 279 -5.73 -16.35 -27.06
N LEU A 280 -4.94 -15.49 -26.43
CA LEU A 280 -5.45 -14.40 -25.59
C LEU A 280 -5.76 -13.19 -26.48
N PRO A 281 -6.94 -12.55 -26.33
CA PRO A 281 -7.26 -11.33 -27.05
C PRO A 281 -6.47 -10.15 -26.43
N ILE A 282 -5.19 -10.03 -26.82
CA ILE A 282 -4.26 -9.01 -26.32
C ILE A 282 -4.36 -7.80 -27.25
N LYS A 283 -5.09 -6.75 -26.83
CA LYS A 283 -4.94 -5.41 -27.41
C LYS A 283 -3.95 -4.66 -26.52
N ASP A 284 -2.69 -4.54 -26.94
CA ASP A 284 -1.68 -3.74 -26.23
C ASP A 284 -2.13 -2.28 -26.22
N LYS A 285 -2.71 -1.85 -25.11
CA LYS A 285 -3.05 -0.44 -24.88
C LYS A 285 -1.97 0.12 -23.95
N GLY A 286 -1.35 1.24 -24.33
CA GLY A 286 -0.34 1.88 -23.48
C GLY A 286 -0.85 2.12 -22.05
N PHE A 287 0.03 1.98 -21.04
CA PHE A 287 -0.32 2.02 -19.61
C PHE A 287 -1.20 3.22 -19.23
N VAL A 288 -0.86 4.43 -19.69
CA VAL A 288 -1.61 5.66 -19.42
C VAL A 288 -3.06 5.55 -19.94
N LYS A 289 -3.23 5.00 -21.15
CA LYS A 289 -4.54 4.77 -21.75
C LYS A 289 -5.31 3.69 -20.98
N SER A 290 -4.64 2.64 -20.52
CA SER A 290 -5.26 1.60 -19.68
C SER A 290 -5.76 2.13 -18.33
N VAL A 291 -4.98 3.01 -17.68
CA VAL A 291 -5.36 3.62 -16.40
C VAL A 291 -6.51 4.61 -16.61
N SER A 292 -6.38 5.50 -17.60
CA SER A 292 -7.44 6.43 -18.00
C SER A 292 -8.73 5.66 -18.35
N ASP A 293 -8.59 4.54 -19.05
CA ASP A 293 -9.72 3.72 -19.43
C ASP A 293 -10.41 3.09 -18.22
N SER A 294 -9.64 2.57 -17.28
CA SER A 294 -10.16 1.98 -16.05
C SER A 294 -10.89 3.02 -15.19
N TRP A 295 -10.35 4.25 -15.10
CA TRP A 295 -10.98 5.33 -14.35
C TRP A 295 -12.29 5.81 -14.99
N THR A 296 -12.30 5.90 -16.33
CA THR A 296 -13.50 6.24 -17.11
C THR A 296 -14.59 5.18 -16.92
N ASN A 297 -14.23 3.89 -16.95
CA ASN A 297 -15.17 2.81 -16.74
C ASN A 297 -15.76 2.84 -15.31
N MET A 298 -14.94 3.12 -14.30
CA MET A 298 -15.43 3.30 -12.93
C MET A 298 -16.42 4.47 -12.83
N LYS A 299 -16.12 5.60 -13.48
CA LYS A 299 -16.99 6.78 -13.48
C LYS A 299 -18.34 6.47 -14.17
N ILE A 300 -18.31 5.84 -15.34
CA ILE A 300 -19.52 5.45 -16.10
C ILE A 300 -20.36 4.47 -15.29
N THR A 301 -19.73 3.46 -14.69
CA THR A 301 -20.42 2.45 -13.88
C THR A 301 -21.11 3.11 -12.68
N ARG A 302 -20.40 3.98 -11.96
CA ARG A 302 -20.96 4.72 -10.82
C ARG A 302 -22.12 5.65 -11.21
N GLU A 303 -22.00 6.35 -12.33
CA GLU A 303 -23.07 7.20 -12.87
C GLU A 303 -24.33 6.38 -13.22
N LEU A 304 -24.14 5.19 -13.81
CA LEU A 304 -25.25 4.29 -14.16
C LEU A 304 -25.90 3.66 -12.92
N GLU A 305 -25.12 3.25 -11.93
CA GLU A 305 -25.62 2.77 -10.64
C GLU A 305 -26.43 3.86 -9.92
N GLU A 306 -25.96 5.11 -9.95
CA GLU A 306 -26.67 6.25 -9.36
C GLU A 306 -28.00 6.51 -10.07
N ARG A 307 -28.02 6.47 -11.41
CA ARG A 307 -29.27 6.57 -12.19
C ARG A 307 -30.24 5.45 -11.86
N GLN A 308 -29.77 4.20 -11.82
CA GLN A 308 -30.59 3.05 -11.43
C GLN A 308 -31.17 3.22 -10.01
N ARG A 309 -30.37 3.71 -9.07
CA ARG A 309 -30.81 3.99 -7.70
C ARG A 309 -31.89 5.08 -7.65
N ILE A 310 -31.74 6.15 -8.44
CA ILE A 310 -32.75 7.23 -8.54
C ILE A 310 -34.04 6.69 -9.16
N ASP A 311 -33.94 5.87 -10.20
CA ASP A 311 -35.09 5.25 -10.86
C ASP A 311 -35.83 4.32 -9.90
N GLU A 312 -35.11 3.53 -9.09
CA GLU A 312 -35.70 2.69 -8.05
C GLU A 312 -36.42 3.51 -6.97
N ILE A 313 -35.81 4.61 -6.51
CA ILE A 313 -36.45 5.55 -5.56
C ILE A 313 -37.72 6.15 -6.18
N ASN A 314 -37.66 6.57 -7.44
CA ASN A 314 -38.80 7.15 -8.15
C ASN A 314 -39.92 6.13 -8.34
N PHE A 315 -39.59 4.89 -8.68
CA PHE A 315 -40.53 3.79 -8.81
C PHE A 315 -41.21 3.47 -7.47
N MET A 316 -40.43 3.35 -6.40
CA MET A 316 -40.94 3.12 -5.05
C MET A 316 -41.83 4.28 -4.56
N LYS A 317 -41.45 5.53 -4.88
CA LYS A 317 -42.24 6.72 -4.57
C LYS A 317 -43.54 6.76 -5.38
N ALA A 318 -43.52 6.36 -6.65
CA ALA A 318 -44.71 6.27 -7.48
C ALA A 318 -45.69 5.19 -6.98
N GLY A 319 -45.18 4.04 -6.52
CA GLY A 319 -45.99 2.96 -5.95
C GLY A 319 -46.56 3.24 -4.56
N ARG A 320 -45.89 4.06 -3.74
CA ARG A 320 -46.33 4.45 -2.39
C ARG A 320 -47.05 5.80 -2.33
N GLY A 321 -47.02 6.57 -3.42
CA GLY A 321 -47.63 7.89 -3.50
C GLY A 321 -49.16 7.82 -3.61
N ALA A 322 -49.84 8.90 -3.23
CA ALA A 322 -51.27 9.02 -3.46
C ALA A 322 -51.59 8.93 -4.98
N VAL A 323 -52.63 8.18 -5.33
CA VAL A 323 -53.07 8.01 -6.72
C VAL A 323 -53.37 9.37 -7.32
N LYS A 324 -52.62 9.75 -8.37
CA LYS A 324 -52.90 10.98 -9.11
C LYS A 324 -54.17 10.79 -9.93
N LYS A 325 -55.10 11.75 -9.86
CA LYS A 325 -56.30 11.75 -10.71
C LYS A 325 -55.88 11.92 -12.17
N THR A 326 -56.20 10.95 -13.02
CA THR A 326 -55.95 10.98 -14.47
C THR A 326 -57.27 11.11 -15.22
N PHE A 327 -57.28 11.83 -16.34
CA PHE A 327 -58.45 11.98 -17.20
C PHE A 327 -58.45 10.93 -18.31
N LYS A 328 -59.63 10.42 -18.70
CA LYS A 328 -59.78 9.43 -19.78
C LYS A 328 -59.48 10.01 -21.18
N PHE A 329 -59.61 11.33 -21.32
CA PHE A 329 -59.38 12.07 -22.54
C PHE A 329 -58.39 13.21 -22.24
N ASP A 330 -57.60 13.62 -23.23
CA ASP A 330 -56.64 14.71 -23.10
C ASP A 330 -57.38 16.03 -22.79
N PRO A 331 -57.29 16.57 -21.55
CA PRO A 331 -58.01 17.78 -21.17
C PRO A 331 -57.40 19.05 -21.81
N THR A 332 -56.24 18.94 -22.45
CA THR A 332 -55.54 20.07 -23.10
C THR A 332 -55.94 20.22 -24.58
N GLN A 333 -56.40 19.15 -25.21
CA GLN A 333 -57.03 19.23 -26.52
C GLN A 333 -58.47 19.70 -26.34
N LYS A 334 -58.70 21.00 -26.48
CA LYS A 334 -60.05 21.51 -26.73
C LYS A 334 -60.58 20.81 -27.98
N GLY A 335 -61.51 19.90 -27.77
CA GLY A 335 -62.22 19.24 -28.84
C GLY A 335 -62.72 20.27 -29.83
N SER A 336 -62.55 19.96 -31.11
CA SER A 336 -63.12 20.63 -32.29
C SER A 336 -64.66 20.70 -32.28
N SER A 337 -65.31 20.67 -31.11
CA SER A 337 -66.75 20.78 -30.91
C SER A 337 -67.21 22.23 -30.70
N ASP A 338 -66.33 23.15 -30.27
CA ASP A 338 -66.70 24.56 -30.04
C ASP A 338 -66.83 25.40 -31.33
N ARG A 339 -66.42 24.87 -32.49
CA ARG A 339 -66.57 25.55 -33.80
C ARG A 339 -67.95 25.41 -34.44
N ILE A 340 -68.79 24.49 -33.98
CA ILE A 340 -70.12 24.26 -34.60
C ILE A 340 -71.18 25.21 -34.00
N THR A 341 -71.05 25.61 -32.73
CA THR A 341 -72.05 26.44 -32.05
C THR A 341 -71.99 27.93 -32.43
N THR A 342 -70.84 28.44 -32.90
CA THR A 342 -70.68 29.86 -33.26
C THR A 342 -71.20 30.21 -34.66
N LEU A 343 -71.43 29.25 -35.55
CA LEU A 343 -71.99 29.50 -36.89
C LEU A 343 -73.53 29.55 -36.91
N GLN A 344 -74.22 28.97 -35.93
CA GLN A 344 -75.69 29.03 -35.85
C GLN A 344 -76.23 30.29 -35.14
N ALA A 345 -75.41 30.99 -34.35
CA ALA A 345 -75.84 32.19 -33.63
C ALA A 345 -75.84 33.47 -34.49
N LYS A 346 -75.40 33.42 -35.76
CA LYS A 346 -75.36 34.59 -36.67
C LYS A 346 -76.47 34.60 -37.74
N LYS A 347 -77.45 33.70 -37.63
CA LYS A 347 -78.66 33.65 -38.46
C LYS A 347 -79.90 33.58 -37.56
N ARG A 348 -80.20 34.65 -36.84
CA ARG A 348 -81.55 34.98 -36.36
C ARG A 348 -81.69 36.48 -36.25
#